data_AF-W6M742-F1
#
_entry.id   AF-W6M742-F1
#
_cell.length_a   1.000
_cell.length_b   1.000
_cell.length_c   1.000
_cell.angle_alpha   90.00
_cell.angle_beta   90.00
_cell.angle_gamma   90.00
#
_symmetry.space_group_name_H-M   'P 1'
#
loop_
_entity.id
_entity.type
_entity.pdbx_description
1 polymer ?
#
loop_
_entity_poly.entity_id
_entity_poly.type
_entity_poly.pdbx_seq_one_letter_code
_entity_poly.pdbx_strand_id
1 'polypeptide(L)'
;MLSESETIYHIPLHQLPAYRHGYWILRTGEPAVLAATLAEENPERLVAVQLWDLEADSEPLNAWASGLPVELVLGDPATEYPSLYRHSNLLDHHPVSAVVPVRPGFLKAVKVAVSLDFAVRLDIGQPDPLLIEELLATLDFYLHQPSVGQPIEFFHGTLLGFYHDQPLSLWTVLGEEPQAVRFVADDGVESGYGRLATTDFAPTIEPMADFESLLDRVLATAQECRNCEFLHSCSGYFKWPLADYDCAGVKRVFGQVRTAALDLRRDIEAARA
;
A
#
# COMPACT_ATOMS: atom_id res chain seq x y z
N MET A 1 -3.54 12.71 -15.65
CA MET A 1 -3.19 14.04 -15.14
C MET A 1 -4.45 14.59 -14.49
N LEU A 2 -4.68 14.22 -13.23
CA LEU A 2 -5.84 14.68 -12.46
C LEU A 2 -5.53 16.12 -12.00
N SER A 3 -6.37 17.08 -12.35
CA SER A 3 -6.22 18.49 -11.95
C SER A 3 -7.24 18.83 -10.86
N GLU A 4 -6.80 19.55 -9.82
CA GLU A 4 -7.56 20.00 -8.63
C GLU A 4 -7.96 18.87 -7.65
N SER A 5 -7.02 18.48 -6.79
CA SER A 5 -7.20 17.77 -5.50
C SER A 5 -8.40 16.81 -5.43
N GLU A 6 -8.41 15.77 -6.25
CA GLU A 6 -9.45 14.75 -6.22
C GLU A 6 -9.15 13.72 -5.12
N THR A 7 -9.85 13.82 -3.99
CA THR A 7 -9.72 12.92 -2.84
C THR A 7 -10.30 11.53 -3.15
N ILE A 8 -9.57 10.48 -2.76
CA ILE A 8 -9.99 9.09 -2.78
C ILE A 8 -10.51 8.71 -1.39
N TYR A 9 -11.71 8.16 -1.32
CA TYR A 9 -12.34 7.70 -0.08
C TYR A 9 -12.39 6.18 -0.02
N HIS A 10 -11.81 5.59 1.01
CA HIS A 10 -11.98 4.19 1.37
C HIS A 10 -13.26 4.02 2.17
N ILE A 11 -14.36 3.71 1.50
CA ILE A 11 -15.69 3.61 2.12
C ILE A 11 -16.19 2.18 2.16
N PRO A 12 -16.91 1.77 3.21
CA PRO A 12 -17.61 0.50 3.20
C PRO A 12 -18.83 0.63 2.28
N LEU A 13 -19.24 -0.48 1.65
CA LEU A 13 -20.27 -0.48 0.62
C LEU A 13 -21.59 0.19 1.07
N HIS A 14 -22.01 0.00 2.33
CA HIS A 14 -23.25 0.57 2.85
C HIS A 14 -23.21 2.10 3.01
N GLN A 15 -22.04 2.72 3.02
CA GLN A 15 -21.87 4.18 3.09
C GLN A 15 -21.90 4.85 1.70
N LEU A 16 -21.86 4.08 0.60
CA LEU A 16 -21.88 4.63 -0.76
C LEU A 16 -23.01 5.66 -1.02
N PRO A 17 -24.26 5.44 -0.57
CA PRO A 17 -25.32 6.43 -0.80
C PRO A 17 -25.07 7.80 -0.17
N ALA A 18 -24.28 7.85 0.92
CA ALA A 18 -23.91 9.08 1.63
C ALA A 18 -22.69 9.78 1.01
N TYR A 19 -21.86 9.03 0.27
CA TYR A 19 -20.62 9.53 -0.32
C TYR A 19 -20.72 9.60 -1.85
N ARG A 20 -21.36 10.66 -2.35
CA ARG A 20 -21.54 10.94 -3.80
C ARG A 20 -20.50 11.91 -4.40
N HIS A 21 -19.34 12.06 -3.79
CA HIS A 21 -18.26 12.94 -4.26
C HIS A 21 -16.90 12.24 -4.15
N GLY A 22 -15.88 12.80 -4.81
CA GLY A 22 -14.56 12.19 -4.90
C GLY A 22 -14.54 10.88 -5.67
N TYR A 23 -13.44 10.15 -5.52
CA TYR A 23 -13.26 8.78 -6.01
C TYR A 23 -13.36 7.80 -4.86
N TRP A 24 -13.66 6.54 -5.15
CA TRP A 24 -13.92 5.54 -4.14
C TRP A 24 -13.04 4.31 -4.30
N ILE A 25 -12.57 3.82 -3.16
CA ILE A 25 -12.16 2.44 -2.99
C ILE A 25 -13.21 1.78 -2.10
N LEU A 26 -13.97 0.83 -2.64
CA LEU A 26 -15.08 0.22 -1.93
C LEU A 26 -14.63 -1.00 -1.14
N ARG A 27 -14.81 -0.94 0.17
CA ARG A 27 -14.52 -2.02 1.11
C ARG A 27 -15.77 -2.89 1.25
N THR A 28 -15.66 -4.18 0.97
CA THR A 28 -16.78 -5.12 1.12
C THR A 28 -16.33 -6.51 1.54
N GLY A 29 -17.20 -7.19 2.31
CA GLY A 29 -17.11 -8.63 2.58
C GLY A 29 -18.13 -9.42 1.76
N GLU A 30 -18.91 -8.73 0.92
CA GLU A 30 -20.00 -9.32 0.14
C GLU A 30 -19.81 -8.93 -1.34
N PRO A 31 -18.96 -9.63 -2.10
CA PRO A 31 -18.69 -9.28 -3.49
C PRO A 31 -19.94 -9.34 -4.38
N ALA A 32 -20.87 -10.26 -4.08
CA ALA A 32 -22.09 -10.49 -4.86
C ALA A 32 -23.02 -9.27 -4.94
N VAL A 33 -23.01 -8.37 -3.94
CA VAL A 33 -23.91 -7.21 -3.93
C VAL A 33 -23.34 -6.00 -4.66
N LEU A 34 -22.03 -5.98 -4.94
CA LEU A 34 -21.35 -4.80 -5.52
C LEU A 34 -21.96 -4.35 -6.84
N ALA A 35 -22.16 -5.28 -7.78
CA ALA A 35 -22.67 -4.97 -9.12
C ALA A 35 -24.08 -4.35 -9.06
N ALA A 36 -24.93 -4.86 -8.18
CA ALA A 36 -26.29 -4.33 -8.00
C ALA A 36 -26.26 -2.95 -7.33
N THR A 37 -25.44 -2.76 -6.30
CA THR A 37 -25.33 -1.49 -5.58
C THR A 37 -24.77 -0.36 -6.46
N LEU A 38 -23.84 -0.68 -7.36
CA LEU A 38 -23.22 0.31 -8.26
C LEU A 38 -23.99 0.56 -9.56
N ALA A 39 -25.00 -0.25 -9.88
CA ALA A 39 -25.79 -0.06 -11.10
C ALA A 39 -26.47 1.32 -11.17
N GLU A 40 -26.71 1.94 -10.01
CA GLU A 40 -27.37 3.25 -9.88
C GLU A 40 -26.36 4.42 -9.72
N GLU A 41 -25.06 4.15 -9.67
CA GLU A 41 -24.00 5.13 -9.39
C GLU A 41 -23.08 5.35 -10.60
N ASN A 42 -22.21 6.38 -10.53
CA ASN A 42 -21.23 6.63 -11.61
C ASN A 42 -20.02 5.68 -11.47
N PRO A 43 -19.84 4.69 -12.34
CA PRO A 43 -18.75 3.71 -12.23
C PRO A 43 -17.36 4.32 -12.47
N GLU A 44 -17.26 5.48 -13.13
CA GLU A 44 -15.97 6.14 -13.41
C GLU A 44 -15.27 6.66 -12.15
N ARG A 45 -15.99 6.76 -11.03
CA ARG A 45 -15.45 7.19 -9.74
C ARG A 45 -14.88 6.03 -8.91
N LEU A 46 -15.17 4.80 -9.30
CA LEU A 46 -14.65 3.61 -8.63
C LEU A 46 -13.21 3.35 -9.09
N VAL A 47 -12.27 3.43 -8.17
CA VAL A 47 -10.83 3.26 -8.46
C VAL A 47 -10.37 1.84 -8.15
N ALA A 48 -10.92 1.21 -7.11
CA ALA A 48 -10.65 -0.18 -6.77
C ALA A 48 -11.75 -0.76 -5.87
N VAL A 49 -11.78 -2.09 -5.75
CA VAL A 49 -12.52 -2.82 -4.72
C VAL A 49 -11.54 -3.44 -3.75
N GLN A 50 -11.84 -3.37 -2.46
CA GLN A 50 -11.07 -3.98 -1.39
C GLN A 50 -11.90 -5.06 -0.70
N LEU A 51 -11.45 -6.31 -0.79
CA LEU A 51 -12.03 -7.45 -0.10
C LEU A 51 -11.31 -7.68 1.22
N TRP A 52 -12.04 -7.60 2.33
CA TRP A 52 -11.50 -7.80 3.68
C TRP A 52 -11.87 -9.16 4.29
N ASP A 53 -12.85 -9.85 3.70
CA ASP A 53 -13.18 -11.25 4.03
C ASP A 53 -12.73 -12.14 2.85
N LEU A 54 -11.62 -12.86 3.04
CA LEU A 54 -11.06 -13.78 2.04
C LEU A 54 -11.75 -15.16 2.03
N GLU A 55 -12.73 -15.39 2.92
CA GLU A 55 -13.62 -16.54 2.81
C GLU A 55 -14.82 -16.25 1.91
N ALA A 56 -15.08 -14.98 1.58
CA ALA A 56 -16.17 -14.58 0.71
C ALA A 56 -15.94 -15.06 -0.74
N ASP A 57 -17.02 -15.41 -1.42
CA ASP A 57 -16.97 -15.80 -2.83
C ASP A 57 -16.74 -14.58 -3.73
N SER A 58 -15.59 -14.55 -4.41
CA SER A 58 -15.23 -13.47 -5.34
C SER A 58 -15.65 -13.74 -6.79
N GLU A 59 -16.25 -14.89 -7.10
CA GLU A 59 -16.75 -15.21 -8.45
C GLU A 59 -17.62 -14.11 -9.08
N PRO A 60 -18.51 -13.43 -8.32
CA PRO A 60 -19.33 -12.33 -8.86
C PRO A 60 -18.51 -11.17 -9.45
N LEU A 61 -17.25 -11.00 -9.05
CA LEU A 61 -16.38 -9.95 -9.58
C LEU A 61 -15.73 -10.33 -10.91
N ASN A 62 -15.54 -11.63 -11.20
CA ASN A 62 -14.71 -12.09 -12.32
C ASN A 62 -15.03 -11.41 -13.67
N ALA A 63 -16.32 -11.21 -13.99
CA ALA A 63 -16.72 -10.59 -15.26
C ALA A 63 -17.23 -9.14 -15.08
N TRP A 64 -17.30 -8.65 -13.86
CA TRP A 64 -17.87 -7.36 -13.53
C TRP A 64 -16.79 -6.28 -13.49
N ALA A 65 -16.98 -5.20 -14.26
CA ALA A 65 -16.03 -4.08 -14.32
C ALA A 65 -14.59 -4.53 -14.64
N SER A 66 -14.41 -5.34 -15.69
CA SER A 66 -13.08 -5.82 -16.12
C SER A 66 -12.07 -4.68 -16.26
N GLY A 67 -10.87 -4.90 -15.74
CA GLY A 67 -9.80 -3.92 -15.60
C GLY A 67 -9.79 -3.18 -14.28
N LEU A 68 -10.87 -3.24 -13.48
CA LEU A 68 -10.92 -2.62 -12.16
C LEU A 68 -9.97 -3.34 -11.19
N PRO A 69 -9.05 -2.64 -10.50
CA PRO A 69 -8.19 -3.24 -9.50
C PRO A 69 -8.97 -3.86 -8.33
N VAL A 70 -8.53 -5.03 -7.87
CA VAL A 70 -9.05 -5.71 -6.68
C VAL A 70 -7.92 -5.90 -5.66
N GLU A 71 -8.11 -5.35 -4.46
CA GLU A 71 -7.22 -5.54 -3.31
C GLU A 71 -7.75 -6.63 -2.39
N LEU A 72 -6.94 -7.65 -2.10
CA LEU A 72 -7.22 -8.73 -1.16
C LEU A 72 -6.50 -8.45 0.16
N VAL A 73 -7.24 -8.11 1.22
CA VAL A 73 -6.65 -7.72 2.52
C VAL A 73 -6.55 -8.92 3.44
N LEU A 74 -5.34 -9.19 3.93
CA LEU A 74 -5.12 -10.18 4.98
C LEU A 74 -5.18 -9.50 6.35
N GLY A 75 -5.98 -10.06 7.27
CA GLY A 75 -5.99 -9.70 8.68
C GLY A 75 -4.84 -10.35 9.45
N ASP A 76 -4.65 -11.66 9.26
CA ASP A 76 -3.54 -12.43 9.82
C ASP A 76 -2.76 -13.19 8.73
N PRO A 77 -1.59 -12.68 8.31
CA PRO A 77 -0.84 -13.28 7.20
C PRO A 77 -0.24 -14.64 7.55
N ALA A 78 -0.16 -15.01 8.84
CA ALA A 78 0.35 -16.32 9.24
C ALA A 78 -0.65 -17.45 9.00
N THR A 79 -1.95 -17.13 8.93
CA THR A 79 -3.03 -18.11 8.91
C THR A 79 -3.94 -17.98 7.68
N GLU A 80 -4.17 -16.77 7.19
CA GLU A 80 -5.13 -16.48 6.11
C GLU A 80 -4.53 -16.57 4.70
N TYR A 81 -3.20 -16.65 4.57
CA TYR A 81 -2.55 -16.74 3.25
C TYR A 81 -3.08 -17.86 2.33
N PRO A 82 -3.55 -19.03 2.82
CA PRO A 82 -4.14 -20.04 1.94
C PRO A 82 -5.46 -19.59 1.29
N SER A 83 -6.18 -18.63 1.86
CA SER A 83 -7.43 -18.13 1.30
C SER A 83 -7.22 -17.38 -0.03
N LEU A 84 -6.01 -16.86 -0.26
CA LEU A 84 -5.60 -16.22 -1.52
C LEU A 84 -5.80 -17.13 -2.76
N TYR A 85 -5.63 -18.44 -2.63
CA TYR A 85 -5.81 -19.37 -3.74
C TYR A 85 -7.22 -19.31 -4.35
N ARG A 86 -8.23 -19.02 -3.53
CA ARG A 86 -9.64 -18.94 -3.98
C ARG A 86 -9.90 -17.79 -4.94
N HIS A 87 -9.05 -16.77 -4.90
CA HIS A 87 -9.22 -15.53 -5.66
C HIS A 87 -8.35 -15.47 -6.92
N SER A 88 -7.62 -16.53 -7.24
CA SER A 88 -6.70 -16.57 -8.41
C SER A 88 -7.41 -16.30 -9.75
N ASN A 89 -8.66 -16.73 -9.90
CA ASN A 89 -9.45 -16.50 -11.12
C ASN A 89 -9.75 -15.02 -11.39
N LEU A 90 -9.61 -14.13 -10.40
CA LEU A 90 -9.78 -12.69 -10.61
C LEU A 90 -8.76 -12.12 -11.62
N LEU A 91 -7.57 -12.73 -11.71
CA LEU A 91 -6.51 -12.28 -12.62
C LEU A 91 -6.88 -12.37 -14.10
N ASP A 92 -7.88 -13.19 -14.45
CA ASP A 92 -8.36 -13.30 -15.83
C ASP A 92 -8.90 -11.97 -16.36
N HIS A 93 -9.39 -11.10 -15.47
CA HIS A 93 -10.07 -9.86 -15.84
C HIS A 93 -9.66 -8.64 -15.02
N HIS A 94 -8.90 -8.80 -13.93
CA HIS A 94 -8.56 -7.74 -12.99
C HIS A 94 -7.07 -7.72 -12.64
N PRO A 95 -6.46 -6.53 -12.49
CA PRO A 95 -5.26 -6.39 -11.68
C PRO A 95 -5.59 -6.75 -10.23
N VAL A 96 -4.82 -7.67 -9.64
CA VAL A 96 -5.04 -8.13 -8.26
C VAL A 96 -3.80 -7.83 -7.42
N SER A 97 -4.02 -7.25 -6.24
CA SER A 97 -2.98 -7.04 -5.24
C SER A 97 -3.36 -7.65 -3.90
N ALA A 98 -2.40 -8.28 -3.22
CA ALA A 98 -2.54 -8.71 -1.83
C ALA A 98 -2.01 -7.61 -0.91
N VAL A 99 -2.84 -7.17 0.03
CA VAL A 99 -2.45 -6.23 1.10
C VAL A 99 -2.07 -7.05 2.32
N VAL A 100 -0.76 -7.11 2.59
CA VAL A 100 -0.17 -8.00 3.60
C VAL A 100 0.40 -7.17 4.75
N PRO A 101 -0.14 -7.27 5.97
CA PRO A 101 0.45 -6.58 7.11
C PRO A 101 1.78 -7.24 7.52
N VAL A 102 2.77 -6.43 7.87
CA VAL A 102 4.07 -6.89 8.37
C VAL A 102 3.90 -7.36 9.81
N ARG A 103 3.50 -8.62 9.94
CA ARG A 103 3.33 -9.38 11.18
C ARG A 103 4.05 -10.72 11.05
N PRO A 104 4.37 -11.41 12.16
CA PRO A 104 5.17 -12.63 12.10
C PRO A 104 4.61 -13.64 11.10
N GLY A 105 5.44 -14.11 10.16
CA GLY A 105 5.04 -15.07 9.13
C GLY A 105 4.56 -14.45 7.82
N PHE A 106 4.58 -13.12 7.68
CA PHE A 106 4.17 -12.44 6.45
C PHE A 106 4.98 -12.85 5.22
N LEU A 107 6.23 -13.28 5.35
CA LEU A 107 7.02 -13.78 4.21
C LEU A 107 6.32 -14.96 3.50
N LYS A 108 5.62 -15.82 4.24
CA LYS A 108 4.86 -16.92 3.63
C LYS A 108 3.70 -16.39 2.80
N ALA A 109 2.96 -15.41 3.33
CA ALA A 109 1.87 -14.76 2.61
C ALA A 109 2.37 -14.07 1.33
N VAL A 110 3.48 -13.34 1.41
CA VAL A 110 4.13 -12.70 0.25
C VAL A 110 4.50 -13.74 -0.81
N LYS A 111 5.16 -14.85 -0.41
CA LYS A 111 5.54 -15.90 -1.34
C LYS A 111 4.34 -16.51 -2.05
N VAL A 112 3.24 -16.74 -1.33
CA VAL A 112 2.01 -17.29 -1.91
C VAL A 112 1.37 -16.29 -2.86
N ALA A 113 1.20 -15.03 -2.45
CA ALA A 113 0.66 -13.98 -3.30
C ALA A 113 1.45 -13.83 -4.62
N VAL A 114 2.77 -13.74 -4.55
CA VAL A 114 3.63 -13.64 -5.74
C VAL A 114 3.57 -14.90 -6.60
N SER A 115 3.49 -16.09 -5.98
CA SER A 115 3.35 -17.35 -6.75
C SER A 115 1.99 -17.49 -7.45
N LEU A 116 1.00 -16.71 -7.00
CA LEU A 116 -0.32 -16.59 -7.62
C LEU A 116 -0.40 -15.42 -8.60
N ASP A 117 0.73 -14.79 -8.94
CA ASP A 117 0.79 -13.61 -9.81
C ASP A 117 0.01 -12.39 -9.28
N PHE A 118 -0.17 -12.28 -7.95
CA PHE A 118 -0.66 -11.05 -7.33
C PHE A 118 0.49 -10.09 -7.05
N ALA A 119 0.26 -8.79 -7.32
CA ALA A 119 1.08 -7.72 -6.76
C ALA A 119 0.96 -7.73 -5.23
N VAL A 120 1.95 -7.19 -4.52
CA VAL A 120 1.94 -7.16 -3.05
C VAL A 120 2.13 -5.74 -2.54
N ARG A 121 1.18 -5.28 -1.73
CA ARG A 121 1.31 -4.06 -0.93
C ARG A 121 1.54 -4.45 0.52
N LEU A 122 2.68 -4.07 1.08
CA LEU A 122 2.97 -4.31 2.49
C LEU A 122 2.38 -3.19 3.34
N ASP A 123 1.62 -3.54 4.39
CA ASP A 123 1.31 -2.61 5.50
C ASP A 123 2.39 -2.76 6.57
N ILE A 124 3.39 -1.87 6.53
CA ILE A 124 4.68 -2.09 7.21
C ILE A 124 4.67 -1.67 8.68
N GLY A 125 3.80 -0.74 9.07
CA GLY A 125 3.83 -0.14 10.41
C GLY A 125 5.22 0.39 10.82
N GLN A 126 5.60 0.09 12.07
CA GLN A 126 6.91 0.34 12.66
C GLN A 126 7.48 -1.00 13.16
N PRO A 127 8.11 -1.81 12.29
CA PRO A 127 8.44 -3.20 12.59
C PRO A 127 9.52 -3.32 13.67
N ASP A 128 9.35 -4.28 14.59
CA ASP A 128 10.38 -4.63 15.57
C ASP A 128 11.61 -5.30 14.91
N PRO A 129 12.72 -5.52 15.64
CA PRO A 129 13.93 -6.11 15.06
C PRO A 129 13.74 -7.49 14.43
N LEU A 130 12.83 -8.34 14.93
CA LEU A 130 12.58 -9.66 14.34
C LEU A 130 11.84 -9.52 13.00
N LEU A 131 10.87 -8.62 12.95
CA LEU A 131 10.15 -8.30 11.71
C LEU A 131 11.06 -7.63 10.67
N ILE A 132 12.08 -6.88 11.09
CA ILE A 132 13.12 -6.36 10.19
C ILE A 132 13.90 -7.49 9.54
N GLU A 133 14.30 -8.53 10.28
CA GLU A 133 15.00 -9.66 9.68
C GLU A 133 14.11 -10.44 8.68
N GLU A 134 12.81 -10.57 8.99
CA GLU A 134 11.85 -11.15 8.03
C GLU A 134 11.64 -10.25 6.80
N LEU A 135 11.67 -8.92 6.96
CA LEU A 135 11.60 -7.96 5.85
C LEU A 135 12.84 -8.02 4.96
N LEU A 136 14.04 -8.19 5.54
CA LEU A 136 15.27 -8.43 4.79
C LEU A 136 15.22 -9.75 4.03
N ALA A 137 14.69 -10.82 4.63
CA ALA A 137 14.48 -12.09 3.94
C ALA A 137 13.43 -11.97 2.81
N THR A 138 12.44 -11.10 2.96
CA THR A 138 11.46 -10.80 1.91
C THR A 138 12.10 -10.00 0.77
N LEU A 139 12.98 -9.05 1.09
CA LEU A 139 13.76 -8.33 0.08
C LEU A 139 14.69 -9.26 -0.69
N ASP A 140 15.39 -10.16 -0.01
CA ASP A 140 16.24 -11.18 -0.65
C ASP A 140 15.43 -12.05 -1.62
N PHE A 141 14.25 -12.50 -1.18
CA PHE A 141 13.31 -13.21 -2.06
C PHE A 141 12.93 -12.36 -3.27
N TYR A 142 12.53 -11.10 -3.08
CA TYR A 142 12.15 -10.19 -4.17
C TYR A 142 13.28 -9.95 -5.19
N LEU A 143 14.51 -9.76 -4.73
CA LEU A 143 15.65 -9.44 -5.60
C LEU A 143 16.23 -10.64 -6.32
N HIS A 144 16.22 -11.82 -5.70
CA HIS A 144 17.00 -12.96 -6.18
C HIS A 144 16.18 -14.16 -6.63
N GLN A 145 14.89 -14.26 -6.26
CA GLN A 145 14.07 -15.39 -6.70
C GLN A 145 13.60 -15.18 -8.14
N PRO A 146 13.99 -16.05 -9.10
CA PRO A 146 13.68 -15.83 -10.53
C PRO A 146 12.20 -15.89 -10.90
N SER A 147 11.38 -16.50 -10.03
CA SER A 147 9.94 -16.62 -10.23
C SER A 147 9.14 -15.39 -9.78
N VAL A 148 9.81 -14.37 -9.23
CA VAL A 148 9.13 -13.13 -8.84
C VAL A 148 8.91 -12.29 -10.09
N GLY A 149 7.67 -12.29 -10.59
CA GLY A 149 7.23 -11.45 -11.72
C GLY A 149 6.43 -10.21 -11.30
N GLN A 150 5.89 -10.21 -10.09
CA GLN A 150 5.00 -9.16 -9.58
C GLN A 150 5.73 -8.18 -8.67
N PRO A 151 5.30 -6.91 -8.63
CA PRO A 151 5.89 -5.93 -7.74
C PRO A 151 5.53 -6.24 -6.28
N ILE A 152 6.50 -6.07 -5.40
CA ILE A 152 6.25 -5.80 -3.98
C ILE A 152 6.42 -4.30 -3.80
N GLU A 153 5.34 -3.54 -3.75
CA GLU A 153 5.31 -2.09 -3.98
C GLU A 153 6.33 -1.33 -3.14
N PHE A 154 6.46 -1.69 -1.86
CA PHE A 154 7.45 -1.09 -0.96
C PHE A 154 8.89 -1.20 -1.49
N PHE A 155 9.28 -2.37 -1.98
CA PHE A 155 10.61 -2.58 -2.54
C PHE A 155 10.71 -2.05 -3.97
N HIS A 156 9.68 -2.30 -4.78
CA HIS A 156 9.67 -1.96 -6.20
C HIS A 156 9.73 -0.44 -6.41
N GLY A 157 8.84 0.33 -5.77
CA GLY A 157 8.82 1.79 -5.88
C GLY A 157 10.10 2.42 -5.32
N THR A 158 10.61 1.91 -4.20
CA THR A 158 11.87 2.39 -3.61
C THR A 158 13.07 2.08 -4.53
N LEU A 159 13.12 0.89 -5.12
CA LEU A 159 14.16 0.48 -6.06
C LEU A 159 14.17 1.37 -7.30
N LEU A 160 12.99 1.61 -7.90
CA LEU A 160 12.87 2.49 -9.07
C LEU A 160 13.31 3.92 -8.75
N GLY A 161 12.92 4.45 -7.59
CA GLY A 161 13.34 5.77 -7.14
C GLY A 161 14.86 5.90 -7.04
N PHE A 162 15.55 4.90 -6.46
CA PHE A 162 17.00 4.89 -6.41
C PHE A 162 17.66 4.66 -7.77
N TYR A 163 17.09 3.79 -8.60
CA TYR A 163 17.62 3.48 -9.93
C TYR A 163 17.63 4.72 -10.83
N HIS A 164 16.57 5.52 -10.78
CA HIS A 164 16.42 6.75 -11.55
C HIS A 164 17.03 7.99 -10.90
N ASP A 165 17.61 7.88 -9.71
CA ASP A 165 18.08 9.02 -8.90
C ASP A 165 16.96 10.07 -8.65
N GLN A 166 15.73 9.58 -8.53
CA GLN A 166 14.50 10.35 -8.32
C GLN A 166 13.68 9.68 -7.22
N PRO A 167 14.13 9.73 -5.95
CA PRO A 167 13.44 9.06 -4.85
C PRO A 167 12.02 9.62 -4.66
N LEU A 168 11.02 8.75 -4.71
CA LEU A 168 9.66 9.04 -4.30
C LEU A 168 9.48 8.75 -2.80
N SER A 169 8.64 9.55 -2.14
CA SER A 169 8.33 9.33 -0.73
C SER A 169 7.56 8.03 -0.53
N LEU A 170 7.77 7.35 0.59
CA LEU A 170 7.00 6.15 0.95
C LEU A 170 5.49 6.43 1.07
N TRP A 171 5.10 7.64 1.47
CA TRP A 171 3.70 8.05 1.49
C TRP A 171 3.08 7.97 0.09
N THR A 172 3.82 8.39 -0.93
CA THR A 172 3.40 8.30 -2.33
C THR A 172 3.47 6.86 -2.85
N VAL A 173 4.59 6.16 -2.60
CA VAL A 173 4.79 4.76 -3.06
C VAL A 173 3.70 3.84 -2.52
N LEU A 174 3.25 4.05 -1.28
CA LEU A 174 2.24 3.20 -0.64
C LEU A 174 0.81 3.75 -0.77
N GLY A 175 0.61 4.87 -1.45
CA GLY A 175 -0.71 5.50 -1.62
C GLY A 175 -1.32 5.99 -0.30
N GLU A 176 -0.49 6.41 0.65
CA GLU A 176 -0.89 6.85 2.00
C GLU A 176 -0.77 8.38 2.18
N GLU A 177 -0.80 9.15 1.09
CA GLU A 177 -0.74 10.62 1.14
C GLU A 177 -1.95 11.20 1.90
N PRO A 178 -1.75 11.93 3.02
CA PRO A 178 -2.85 12.41 3.87
C PRO A 178 -3.87 13.31 3.16
N GLN A 179 -3.43 14.05 2.15
CA GLN A 179 -4.26 14.95 1.35
C GLN A 179 -5.08 14.22 0.29
N ALA A 180 -4.61 13.05 -0.14
CA ALA A 180 -5.17 12.34 -1.27
C ALA A 180 -6.16 11.25 -0.84
N VAL A 181 -5.99 10.67 0.36
CA VAL A 181 -6.75 9.49 0.77
C VAL A 181 -7.40 9.68 2.14
N ARG A 182 -8.70 9.38 2.20
CA ARG A 182 -9.51 9.38 3.42
C ARG A 182 -10.07 8.00 3.69
N PHE A 183 -10.22 7.67 4.96
CA PHE A 183 -10.88 6.45 5.41
C PHE A 183 -12.23 6.83 6.01
N VAL A 184 -13.28 6.10 5.66
CA VAL A 184 -14.62 6.27 6.23
C VAL A 184 -14.97 5.01 6.99
N ALA A 185 -15.22 5.11 8.29
CA ALA A 185 -15.62 3.98 9.12
C ALA A 185 -17.07 3.55 8.87
N ASP A 186 -17.49 2.43 9.46
CA ASP A 186 -18.83 1.87 9.25
C ASP A 186 -19.95 2.78 9.77
N ASP A 187 -19.66 3.60 10.79
CA ASP A 187 -20.55 4.62 11.33
C ASP A 187 -20.54 5.94 10.51
N GLY A 188 -19.73 6.00 9.45
CA GLY A 188 -19.60 7.16 8.56
C GLY A 188 -18.59 8.20 9.02
N VAL A 189 -17.87 7.97 10.12
CA VAL A 189 -16.84 8.90 10.61
C VAL A 189 -15.61 8.85 9.69
N GLU A 190 -15.19 10.02 9.21
CA GLU A 190 -13.98 10.18 8.39
C GLU A 190 -12.72 10.29 9.24
N SER A 191 -11.63 9.65 8.80
CA SER A 191 -10.30 9.74 9.39
C SER A 191 -9.21 9.77 8.32
N GLY A 192 -7.95 9.94 8.75
CA GLY A 192 -6.80 9.64 7.90
C GLY A 192 -6.77 8.17 7.47
N TYR A 193 -6.16 7.88 6.33
CA TYR A 193 -6.01 6.51 5.81
C TYR A 193 -4.80 5.78 6.41
N GLY A 194 -4.86 4.44 6.45
CA GLY A 194 -3.77 3.57 6.89
C GLY A 194 -3.30 3.92 8.30
N ARG A 195 -1.98 4.14 8.45
CA ARG A 195 -1.35 4.51 9.73
C ARG A 195 -1.78 5.86 10.30
N LEU A 196 -2.53 6.68 9.56
CA LEU A 196 -3.06 7.96 10.03
C LEU A 196 -4.42 7.80 10.73
N ALA A 197 -5.08 6.64 10.61
CA ALA A 197 -6.41 6.39 11.15
C ALA A 197 -6.47 6.36 12.68
N THR A 198 -5.37 6.02 13.35
CA THR A 198 -5.33 5.78 14.82
C THR A 198 -5.13 7.04 15.66
N THR A 199 -5.18 8.22 15.03
CA THR A 199 -4.85 9.49 15.68
C THR A 199 -6.09 10.37 15.69
N ASP A 200 -6.29 11.09 16.80
CA ASP A 200 -7.24 12.20 16.94
C ASP A 200 -6.86 13.37 16.01
N PHE A 201 -6.68 13.11 14.72
CA PHE A 201 -6.81 14.12 13.70
C PHE A 201 -8.28 14.48 13.65
N ALA A 202 -8.64 15.46 14.48
CA ALA A 202 -9.94 16.11 14.44
C ALA A 202 -10.29 16.48 12.98
N PRO A 203 -11.58 16.49 12.61
CA PRO A 203 -12.09 16.68 11.24
C PRO A 203 -11.90 18.12 10.69
N THR A 204 -10.93 18.88 11.19
CA THR A 204 -10.73 20.31 10.94
C THR A 204 -9.46 20.60 10.15
N ILE A 205 -9.10 19.74 9.21
CA ILE A 205 -7.88 19.90 8.41
C ILE A 205 -8.27 20.19 6.97
N GLU A 206 -7.91 21.39 6.49
CA GLU A 206 -8.01 21.73 5.07
C GLU A 206 -7.00 20.90 4.23
N PRO A 207 -7.43 20.28 3.12
CA PRO A 207 -6.69 19.19 2.46
C PRO A 207 -5.29 19.51 1.91
N MET A 208 -4.97 20.76 1.54
CA MET A 208 -3.77 21.05 0.73
C MET A 208 -2.55 21.60 1.50
N ALA A 209 -2.73 22.18 2.69
CA ALA A 209 -1.61 22.78 3.44
C ALA A 209 -0.87 21.79 4.35
N ASP A 210 -1.33 20.55 4.45
CA ASP A 210 -1.10 19.71 5.62
C ASP A 210 -0.05 18.60 5.46
N PHE A 211 0.32 18.11 4.27
CA PHE A 211 1.37 17.09 4.18
C PHE A 211 2.77 17.63 4.42
N GLU A 212 3.15 18.73 3.77
CA GLU A 212 4.41 19.39 4.07
C GLU A 212 4.45 19.85 5.53
N SER A 213 3.34 20.35 6.07
CA SER A 213 3.25 20.77 7.48
C SER A 213 3.26 19.59 8.46
N LEU A 214 2.67 18.45 8.10
CA LEU A 214 2.74 17.18 8.85
C LEU A 214 4.16 16.64 8.84
N LEU A 215 4.76 16.58 7.66
CA LEU A 215 6.14 16.17 7.45
C LEU A 215 7.07 17.07 8.26
N ASP A 216 6.90 18.38 8.22
CA ASP A 216 7.67 19.33 9.03
C ASP A 216 7.48 19.09 10.52
N ARG A 217 6.28 18.76 11.01
CA ARG A 217 6.04 18.41 12.43
C ARG A 217 6.76 17.11 12.82
N VAL A 218 6.68 16.08 11.99
CA VAL A 218 7.37 14.80 12.21
C VAL A 218 8.89 15.00 12.16
N LEU A 219 9.40 15.77 11.21
CA LEU A 219 10.83 16.06 11.05
C LEU A 219 11.38 17.09 12.06
N ALA A 220 10.52 17.94 12.62
CA ALA A 220 10.89 18.88 13.68
C ALA A 220 11.23 18.15 14.98
N THR A 221 10.54 17.03 15.26
CA THR A 221 10.73 16.23 16.47
C THR A 221 11.77 15.12 16.28
N ALA A 222 12.01 14.67 15.05
CA ALA A 222 13.02 13.65 14.72
C ALA A 222 14.31 14.27 14.14
N GLN A 223 15.18 14.82 14.99
CA GLN A 223 16.41 15.50 14.57
C GLN A 223 17.35 14.60 13.74
N GLU A 224 17.33 13.29 13.99
CA GLU A 224 18.09 12.28 13.22
C GLU A 224 17.66 12.16 11.75
N CYS A 225 16.44 12.57 11.40
CA CYS A 225 15.95 12.51 10.03
C CYS A 225 16.57 13.59 9.14
N ARG A 226 16.93 14.75 9.72
CA ARG A 226 17.44 15.91 8.95
C ARG A 226 18.73 15.61 8.18
N ASN A 227 19.56 14.71 8.72
CA ASN A 227 20.81 14.28 8.10
C ASN A 227 20.75 12.83 7.61
N CYS A 228 19.56 12.23 7.54
CA CYS A 228 19.39 10.86 7.09
C CYS A 228 19.54 10.81 5.56
N GLU A 229 20.40 9.93 5.07
CA GLU A 229 20.61 9.73 3.62
C GLU A 229 19.35 9.24 2.88
N PHE A 230 18.38 8.68 3.60
CA PHE A 230 17.12 8.19 3.04
C PHE A 230 15.95 9.17 3.26
N LEU A 231 16.22 10.42 3.66
CA LEU A 231 15.16 11.40 3.98
C LEU A 231 14.14 11.57 2.84
N HIS A 232 14.58 11.68 1.59
CA HIS A 232 13.68 11.89 0.45
C HIS A 232 12.80 10.68 0.12
N SER A 233 13.31 9.47 0.31
CA SER A 233 12.54 8.24 0.09
C SER A 233 11.64 7.91 1.27
N CYS A 234 12.12 8.10 2.50
CA CYS A 234 11.37 7.77 3.71
C CYS A 234 10.36 8.87 4.07
N SER A 235 10.74 10.14 3.96
CA SER A 235 9.93 11.30 4.33
C SER A 235 9.26 11.14 5.70
N GLY A 236 10.02 10.71 6.71
CA GLY A 236 9.51 10.54 8.07
C GLY A 236 8.47 9.42 8.25
N TYR A 237 8.20 8.59 7.23
CA TYR A 237 7.18 7.53 7.26
C TYR A 237 7.28 6.62 8.50
N PHE A 238 8.51 6.21 8.84
CA PHE A 238 8.79 5.35 10.00
C PHE A 238 8.85 6.08 11.35
N LYS A 239 8.74 7.41 11.36
CA LYS A 239 8.61 8.21 12.59
C LYS A 239 7.16 8.43 13.01
N TRP A 240 6.25 7.70 12.37
CA TRP A 240 4.83 7.72 12.68
C TRP A 240 4.31 6.31 13.01
N PRO A 241 3.46 6.15 14.05
CA PRO A 241 3.04 7.18 15.00
C PRO A 241 4.09 7.47 16.09
N LEU A 242 5.04 6.56 16.32
CA LEU A 242 6.05 6.71 17.37
C LEU A 242 7.29 7.44 16.83
N ALA A 243 7.48 8.71 17.23
CA ALA A 243 8.60 9.54 16.77
C ALA A 243 9.98 9.06 17.25
N ASP A 244 10.04 8.26 18.30
CA ASP A 244 11.25 7.69 18.89
C ASP A 244 11.63 6.32 18.31
N TYR A 245 10.88 5.80 17.33
CA TYR A 245 11.19 4.52 16.68
C TYR A 245 12.62 4.45 16.13
N ASP A 246 13.36 3.40 16.47
CA ASP A 246 14.74 3.19 16.01
C ASP A 246 14.78 2.79 14.53
N CYS A 247 15.23 3.72 13.68
CA CYS A 247 15.31 3.50 12.25
C CYS A 247 16.50 2.63 11.79
N ALA A 248 17.36 2.11 12.68
CA ALA A 248 18.53 1.33 12.28
C ALA A 248 18.17 0.11 11.40
N GLY A 249 17.10 -0.60 11.75
CA GLY A 249 16.61 -1.74 10.98
C GLY A 249 16.14 -1.36 9.58
N VAL A 250 15.25 -0.38 9.47
CA VAL A 250 14.73 0.07 8.17
C VAL A 250 15.81 0.70 7.29
N LYS A 251 16.82 1.37 7.88
CA LYS A 251 17.98 1.87 7.14
C LYS A 251 18.79 0.75 6.49
N ARG A 252 18.89 -0.43 7.12
CA ARG A 252 19.53 -1.61 6.49
C ARG A 252 18.76 -2.07 5.25
N VAL A 253 17.44 -2.12 5.34
CA VAL A 253 16.56 -2.50 4.21
C VAL A 253 16.74 -1.51 3.06
N PHE A 254 16.63 -0.22 3.33
CA PHE A 254 16.83 0.84 2.33
C PHE A 254 18.24 0.79 1.71
N GLY A 255 19.27 0.52 2.51
CA GLY A 255 20.64 0.33 2.04
C GLY A 255 20.76 -0.80 1.03
N GLN A 256 20.14 -1.96 1.29
CA GLN A 256 20.14 -3.09 0.36
C GLN A 256 19.38 -2.79 -0.93
N VAL A 257 18.21 -2.14 -0.85
CA VAL A 257 17.45 -1.72 -2.04
C VAL A 257 18.26 -0.74 -2.88
N ARG A 258 18.95 0.23 -2.26
CA ARG A 258 19.81 1.17 -2.97
C ARG A 258 21.00 0.48 -3.64
N THR A 259 21.65 -0.46 -2.96
CA THR A 259 22.74 -1.25 -3.56
C THR A 259 22.23 -2.02 -4.79
N ALA A 260 21.10 -2.71 -4.67
CA ALA A 260 20.50 -3.43 -5.80
C ALA A 260 20.17 -2.51 -6.99
N ALA A 261 19.64 -1.31 -6.73
CA ALA A 261 19.37 -0.32 -7.77
C ALA A 261 20.64 0.17 -8.48
N LEU A 262 21.73 0.41 -7.74
CA LEU A 262 23.02 0.81 -8.30
C LEU A 262 23.67 -0.31 -9.12
N ASP A 263 23.56 -1.55 -8.66
CA ASP A 263 24.06 -2.73 -9.37
C ASP A 263 23.32 -2.91 -10.69
N LEU A 264 21.99 -2.86 -10.66
CA LEU A 264 21.14 -2.93 -11.85
C LEU A 264 21.49 -1.83 -12.87
N ARG A 265 21.73 -0.60 -12.41
CA ARG A 265 22.13 0.51 -13.29
C ARG A 265 23.46 0.23 -13.98
N ARG A 266 24.47 -0.26 -13.23
CA ARG A 266 25.78 -0.62 -13.79
C ARG A 266 25.66 -1.75 -14.81
N ASP A 267 24.85 -2.77 -14.53
CA ASP A 267 24.68 -3.91 -15.42
C ASP A 267 23.99 -3.52 -16.73
N ILE A 268 22.96 -2.67 -16.67
CA ILE A 268 22.27 -2.15 -17.86
C ILE A 268 23.18 -1.24 -18.69
N GLU A 269 23.98 -0.38 -18.05
CA GLU A 269 24.96 0.46 -18.73
C GLU A 269 26.04 -0.40 -19.43
N ALA A 270 26.54 -1.44 -18.76
CA ALA A 270 27.52 -2.37 -19.32
C ALA A 270 26.95 -3.18 -20.49
N ALA A 271 25.67 -3.57 -20.45
CA ALA A 271 25.02 -4.31 -21.53
C ALA A 271 24.72 -3.45 -22.77
N ARG A 272 24.71 -2.11 -22.62
CA ARG A 272 24.48 -1.15 -23.72
C ARG A 272 25.77 -0.67 -24.39
N ALA A 273 26.92 -0.87 -23.75
CA ALA A 273 28.25 -0.47 -24.24
C ALA A 273 28.82 -1.51 -25.21
#